data_AF-A0A383C4N4-F1
#
_entry.id   AF-A0A383C4N4-F1
#
_cell.length_a   1.000
_cell.length_b   1.000
_cell.length_c   1.000
_cell.angle_alpha   90.00
_cell.angle_beta   90.00
_cell.angle_gamma   90.00
#
_symmetry.space_group_name_H-M   'P 1'
#
loop_
_entity.id
_entity.type
_entity.pdbx_description
1 polymer ?
#
loop_
_entity_poly.entity_id
_entity_poly.type
_entity_poly.pdbx_seq_one_letter_code
_entity_poly.pdbx_strand_id
1 'polypeptide(L)'
;MQRLFIFVTTFAIIGSAALFAEDWPEFRGKGRIGVWNETGILEKFPEEGLTIKWRTPLKRGYTGPAVVNGRIIVMDFDADSEAGIRGRERVLALDEKTGRILWTQDWEANYGGISWPNGTRATPTVDGDRVYVQ
;
A
#
# COMPACT_ATOMS: atom_id res chain seq x y z
N MET A 1 5.12 16.45 -67.78
CA MET A 1 5.85 15.90 -66.61
C MET A 1 5.20 16.47 -65.35
N GLN A 2 4.33 15.71 -64.67
CA GLN A 2 3.66 16.14 -63.44
C GLN A 2 4.60 15.98 -62.24
N ARG A 3 4.73 17.03 -61.42
CA ARG A 3 5.49 17.02 -60.18
C ARG A 3 4.58 16.54 -59.05
N LEU A 4 4.93 15.43 -58.41
CA LEU A 4 4.24 14.85 -57.27
C LEU A 4 4.72 15.53 -55.98
N PHE A 5 3.83 16.19 -55.25
CA PHE A 5 4.12 16.73 -53.92
C PHE A 5 3.71 15.68 -52.87
N ILE A 6 4.70 15.16 -52.13
CA ILE A 6 4.48 14.27 -50.99
C ILE A 6 4.25 15.15 -49.76
N PHE A 7 3.03 15.17 -49.24
CA PHE A 7 2.74 15.73 -47.92
C PHE A 7 3.09 14.67 -46.87
N VAL A 8 4.14 14.94 -46.08
CA VAL A 8 4.47 14.14 -44.88
C VAL A 8 3.64 14.70 -43.73
N THR A 9 2.62 13.97 -43.31
CA THR A 9 1.83 14.31 -42.12
C THR A 9 2.53 13.77 -40.87
N THR A 10 3.17 14.65 -40.10
CA THR A 10 3.77 14.31 -38.82
C THR A 10 2.68 14.05 -37.78
N PHE A 11 2.49 12.80 -37.37
CA PHE A 11 1.57 12.42 -36.30
C PHE A 11 2.24 12.68 -34.95
N ALA A 12 1.90 13.78 -34.28
CA ALA A 12 2.39 14.08 -32.94
C ALA A 12 1.73 13.14 -31.92
N ILE A 13 2.49 12.17 -31.41
CA ILE A 13 2.08 11.34 -30.28
C ILE A 13 2.12 12.23 -29.04
N ILE A 14 0.97 12.72 -28.60
CA ILE A 14 0.83 13.33 -27.27
C ILE A 14 0.94 12.19 -26.27
N GLY A 15 2.17 11.95 -25.80
CA GLY A 15 2.43 11.01 -24.71
C GLY A 15 1.76 11.53 -23.45
N SER A 16 0.67 10.90 -23.04
CA SER A 16 0.08 11.15 -21.72
C SER A 16 1.11 10.69 -20.69
N ALA A 17 1.81 11.62 -20.05
CA ALA A 17 2.66 11.29 -18.92
C ALA A 17 1.76 10.65 -17.84
N ALA A 18 1.95 9.35 -17.60
CA ALA A 18 1.32 8.69 -16.48
C ALA A 18 1.92 9.32 -15.21
N LEU A 19 1.08 10.03 -14.45
CA LEU A 19 1.43 10.44 -13.10
C LEU A 19 1.51 9.17 -12.26
N PHE A 20 2.73 8.78 -11.89
CA PHE A 20 2.96 7.73 -10.90
C PHE A 20 3.14 8.42 -9.56
N ALA A 21 2.27 8.12 -8.60
CA ALA A 21 2.51 8.48 -7.21
C ALA A 21 3.72 7.69 -6.70
N GLU A 22 4.49 8.30 -5.80
CA GLU A 22 5.68 7.71 -5.19
C GLU A 22 5.30 6.56 -4.24
N ASP A 23 6.03 5.46 -4.36
CA ASP A 23 5.89 4.30 -3.48
C ASP A 23 6.38 4.61 -2.04
N TRP A 24 5.78 3.92 -1.08
CA TRP A 24 6.12 3.93 0.34
C TRP A 24 6.51 2.51 0.82
N PRO A 25 7.70 2.00 0.44
CA PRO A 25 8.02 0.57 0.55
C PRO A 25 8.35 0.06 1.95
N GLU A 26 8.59 0.93 2.92
CA GLU A 26 9.12 0.56 4.24
C GLU A 26 8.70 1.55 5.32
N PHE A 27 9.07 1.28 6.58
CA PHE A 27 8.80 2.18 7.70
C PHE A 27 9.35 3.57 7.42
N ARG A 28 8.47 4.58 7.45
CA ARG A 28 8.75 5.98 7.09
C ARG A 28 9.14 6.20 5.61
N GLY A 29 8.71 5.31 4.72
CA GLY A 29 8.86 5.48 3.28
C GLY A 29 10.29 5.23 2.82
N LYS A 30 10.54 5.52 1.54
CA LYS A 30 11.82 5.22 0.89
C LYS A 30 13.02 5.79 1.65
N GLY A 31 13.98 4.94 2.00
CA GLY A 31 15.17 5.31 2.77
C GLY A 31 14.92 5.51 4.27
N ARG A 32 13.72 5.21 4.78
CA ARG A 32 13.31 5.33 6.20
C ARG A 32 13.40 6.74 6.79
N ILE A 33 13.39 7.77 5.94
CA ILE A 33 13.60 9.16 6.37
C ILE A 33 12.32 9.90 6.74
N GLY A 34 11.15 9.42 6.35
CA GLY A 34 9.85 10.04 6.65
C GLY A 34 9.60 11.32 5.88
N VAL A 35 10.09 11.37 4.65
CA VAL A 35 9.87 12.48 3.72
C VAL A 35 8.81 12.08 2.71
N TRP A 36 7.86 12.98 2.48
CA TRP A 36 6.79 12.85 1.51
C TRP A 36 7.05 13.85 0.39
N ASN A 37 7.13 13.39 -0.87
CA ASN A 37 7.45 14.25 -2.01
C ASN A 37 6.24 14.56 -2.92
N GLU A 38 5.07 13.95 -2.67
CA GLU A 38 3.89 14.22 -3.49
C GLU A 38 3.31 15.61 -3.23
N THR A 39 2.69 16.16 -4.28
CA THR A 39 1.99 17.44 -4.25
C THR A 39 0.48 17.24 -4.32
N GLY A 40 -0.30 18.32 -4.24
CA GLY A 40 -1.76 18.24 -4.34
C GLY A 40 -2.46 17.66 -3.11
N ILE A 41 -1.76 17.61 -1.96
CA ILE A 41 -2.41 17.34 -0.68
C ILE A 41 -3.31 18.51 -0.29
N LEU A 42 -4.41 18.20 0.39
CA LEU A 42 -5.32 19.22 0.90
C LEU A 42 -4.69 19.94 2.10
N GLU A 43 -4.60 21.26 2.05
CA GLU A 43 -4.21 22.08 3.20
C GLU A 43 -5.34 22.19 4.23
N LYS A 44 -6.58 22.07 3.79
CA LYS A 44 -7.78 22.07 4.62
C LYS A 44 -8.78 21.05 4.09
N PHE A 45 -9.41 20.29 4.99
CA PHE A 45 -10.50 19.40 4.61
C PHE A 45 -11.77 20.19 4.22
N PRO A 46 -12.54 19.69 3.24
CA PRO A 46 -13.88 20.21 2.95
C PRO A 46 -14.78 20.16 4.18
N GLU A 47 -15.81 21.02 4.25
CA GLU A 47 -16.74 21.07 5.39
C GLU A 47 -17.55 19.78 5.51
N GLU A 48 -17.89 19.18 4.37
CA GLU A 48 -18.55 17.90 4.24
C GLU A 48 -17.62 16.70 4.52
N GLY A 49 -16.32 16.94 4.69
CA GLY A 49 -15.29 15.92 4.92
C GLY A 49 -14.77 15.24 3.66
N LEU A 50 -13.88 14.25 3.84
CA LEU A 50 -13.32 13.48 2.73
C LEU A 50 -14.24 12.32 2.33
N THR A 51 -14.42 12.11 1.03
CA THR A 51 -15.09 10.92 0.51
C THR A 51 -14.21 9.69 0.75
N ILE A 52 -14.73 8.73 1.51
CA ILE A 52 -14.09 7.42 1.68
C ILE A 52 -14.08 6.70 0.33
N LYS A 53 -12.90 6.33 -0.16
CA LYS A 53 -12.77 5.58 -1.43
C LYS A 53 -13.14 4.11 -1.26
N TRP A 54 -12.67 3.48 -0.20
CA TRP A 54 -12.96 2.08 0.14
C TRP A 54 -12.57 1.78 1.59
N ARG A 55 -12.97 0.62 2.10
CA ARG A 55 -12.56 0.07 3.40
C ARG A 55 -12.33 -1.43 3.28
N THR A 56 -11.30 -1.92 3.95
CA THR A 56 -10.99 -3.35 4.06
C THR A 56 -10.93 -3.72 5.53
N PRO A 57 -11.74 -4.70 6.00
CA PRO A 57 -11.65 -5.16 7.38
C PRO A 57 -10.29 -5.82 7.65
N LEU A 58 -9.59 -5.35 8.69
CA LEU A 58 -8.38 -5.97 9.23
C LEU A 58 -8.66 -6.51 10.64
N LYS A 59 -7.83 -7.46 11.05
CA LYS A 59 -7.82 -7.99 12.42
C LYS A 59 -6.92 -7.12 13.31
N ARG A 60 -6.49 -7.66 14.46
CA ARG A 60 -5.76 -6.89 15.47
C ARG A 60 -4.35 -6.56 14.99
N GLY A 61 -3.82 -5.43 15.41
CA GLY A 61 -2.44 -5.06 15.12
C GLY A 61 -2.21 -3.57 15.24
N TYR A 62 -0.93 -3.21 15.17
CA TYR A 62 -0.43 -1.83 15.21
C TYR A 62 0.45 -1.50 14.00
N THR A 63 0.55 -2.44 13.05
CA THR A 63 1.41 -2.28 11.87
C THR A 63 0.92 -1.16 10.97
N GLY A 64 1.85 -0.37 10.44
CA GLY A 64 1.58 0.55 9.34
C GLY A 64 1.74 -0.15 7.99
N PRO A 65 1.04 0.30 6.94
CA PRO A 65 1.16 -0.28 5.61
C PRO A 65 2.46 0.12 4.90
N ALA A 66 2.90 -0.74 3.98
CA ALA A 66 3.77 -0.36 2.87
C ALA A 66 2.94 -0.26 1.59
N VAL A 67 3.22 0.70 0.70
CA VAL A 67 2.49 0.90 -0.56
C VAL A 67 3.48 0.86 -1.70
N VAL A 68 3.36 -0.11 -2.61
CA VAL A 68 4.32 -0.32 -3.70
C VAL A 68 3.62 -0.85 -4.93
N ASN A 69 3.86 -0.25 -6.10
CA ASN A 69 3.41 -0.77 -7.40
C ASN A 69 1.89 -1.09 -7.45
N GLY A 70 1.05 -0.20 -6.94
CA GLY A 70 -0.41 -0.37 -6.94
C GLY A 70 -0.94 -1.33 -5.87
N ARG A 71 -0.10 -1.70 -4.89
CA ARG A 71 -0.44 -2.66 -3.82
C ARG A 71 -0.19 -2.05 -2.46
N ILE A 72 -1.05 -2.38 -1.51
CA ILE A 72 -0.88 -2.09 -0.09
C ILE A 72 -0.53 -3.40 0.61
N ILE A 73 0.62 -3.44 1.29
CA ILE A 73 1.06 -4.57 2.09
C ILE A 73 0.89 -4.20 3.56
N VAL A 74 0.12 -4.99 4.30
CA VAL A 74 -0.20 -4.75 5.71
C VAL A 74 -0.27 -6.08 6.45
N MET A 75 -0.04 -6.07 7.76
CA MET A 75 -0.20 -7.25 8.59
C MET A 75 -1.38 -7.12 9.54
N ASP A 76 -1.89 -8.23 10.01
CA ASP A 76 -2.79 -8.27 11.16
C ASP A 76 -2.68 -9.61 11.89
N PHE A 77 -3.38 -9.72 13.02
CA PHE A 77 -3.38 -10.88 13.89
C PHE A 77 -4.81 -11.34 14.17
N ASP A 78 -5.12 -12.53 13.68
CA ASP A 78 -6.38 -13.23 13.92
C ASP A 78 -6.24 -14.10 15.17
N ALA A 79 -6.60 -13.52 16.31
CA ALA A 79 -6.52 -14.18 17.61
C ALA A 79 -7.58 -15.28 17.75
N ASP A 80 -7.22 -16.41 18.37
CA ASP A 80 -8.15 -17.54 18.58
C ASP A 80 -9.27 -17.23 19.59
N SER A 81 -9.10 -16.16 20.38
CA SER A 81 -10.12 -15.68 21.32
C SER A 81 -10.00 -14.17 21.54
N GLU A 82 -11.01 -13.58 22.17
CA GLU A 82 -11.04 -12.13 22.40
C GLU A 82 -9.93 -11.63 23.35
N ALA A 83 -9.53 -12.43 24.34
CA ALA A 83 -8.34 -12.16 25.15
C ALA A 83 -7.06 -12.82 24.56
N GLY A 84 -7.17 -13.40 23.37
CA GLY A 84 -6.23 -14.37 22.83
C GLY A 84 -4.84 -13.80 22.59
N ILE A 85 -3.86 -14.44 23.23
CA ILE A 85 -2.42 -14.26 22.97
C ILE A 85 -1.91 -15.23 21.90
N ARG A 86 -2.72 -16.17 21.43
CA ARG A 86 -2.41 -17.12 20.36
C ARG A 86 -3.38 -16.94 19.20
N GLY A 87 -2.89 -17.24 18.01
CA GLY A 87 -3.67 -17.15 16.78
C GLY A 87 -2.78 -17.16 15.56
N ARG A 88 -3.24 -16.53 14.48
CA ARG A 88 -2.49 -16.45 13.22
C ARG A 88 -2.11 -15.02 12.91
N GLU A 89 -0.81 -14.77 12.72
CA GLU A 89 -0.36 -13.56 12.06
C GLU A 89 -0.52 -13.70 10.57
N ARG A 90 -0.98 -12.63 9.92
CA ARG A 90 -1.27 -12.62 8.49
C ARG A 90 -0.59 -11.41 7.87
N VAL A 91 0.02 -11.61 6.71
CA VAL A 91 0.41 -10.55 5.77
C VAL A 91 -0.56 -10.56 4.60
N LEU A 92 -1.11 -9.40 4.28
CA LEU A 92 -2.11 -9.20 3.25
C LEU A 92 -1.56 -8.24 2.21
N ALA A 93 -1.73 -8.57 0.93
CA ALA A 93 -1.62 -7.59 -0.14
C ALA A 93 -3.01 -7.21 -0.63
N LEU A 94 -3.27 -5.91 -0.67
CA LEU A 94 -4.51 -5.33 -1.15
C LEU A 94 -4.22 -4.58 -2.45
N ASP A 95 -5.19 -4.57 -3.35
CA ASP A 95 -5.22 -3.65 -4.48
C ASP A 95 -5.44 -2.21 -3.98
N GLU A 96 -4.54 -1.29 -4.30
CA GLU A 96 -4.56 0.08 -3.78
C GLU A 96 -5.83 0.85 -4.19
N LYS A 97 -6.36 0.58 -5.38
CA LYS A 97 -7.49 1.33 -5.94
C LYS A 97 -8.83 0.86 -5.38
N THR A 98 -8.95 -0.41 -5.05
CA THR A 98 -10.21 -1.05 -4.67
C THR A 98 -10.27 -1.52 -3.23
N GLY A 99 -9.12 -1.66 -2.56
CA GLY A 99 -9.00 -2.28 -1.23
C GLY A 99 -9.16 -3.80 -1.23
N ARG A 100 -9.38 -4.43 -2.39
CA ARG A 100 -9.59 -5.88 -2.48
C ARG A 100 -8.32 -6.62 -2.07
N ILE A 101 -8.44 -7.59 -1.17
CA ILE A 101 -7.35 -8.51 -0.83
C ILE A 101 -7.01 -9.34 -2.08
N LEU A 102 -5.76 -9.23 -2.53
CA LEU A 102 -5.18 -9.96 -3.66
C LEU A 102 -4.60 -11.30 -3.23
N TRP A 103 -3.94 -11.32 -2.07
CA TRP A 103 -3.44 -12.54 -1.44
C TRP A 103 -3.26 -12.33 0.06
N THR A 104 -3.21 -13.44 0.78
CA THR A 104 -2.89 -13.52 2.20
C THR A 104 -1.90 -14.65 2.41
N GLN A 105 -0.88 -14.43 3.23
CA GLN A 105 -0.04 -15.49 3.79
C GLN A 105 -0.07 -15.38 5.31
N ASP A 106 -0.05 -16.50 6.02
CA ASP A 106 -0.19 -16.52 7.47
C ASP A 106 0.62 -17.64 8.14
N TRP A 107 0.86 -17.46 9.45
CA TRP A 107 1.57 -18.41 10.31
C TRP A 107 1.05 -18.35 11.74
N GLU A 108 1.30 -19.42 12.50
CA GLU A 108 0.98 -19.45 13.93
C GLU A 108 1.84 -18.45 14.70
N ALA A 109 1.21 -17.72 15.60
CA ALA A 109 1.88 -16.73 16.44
C ALA A 109 1.41 -16.82 17.89
N ASN A 110 2.32 -16.47 18.81
CA ASN A 110 2.06 -16.42 20.24
C ASN A 110 2.69 -15.17 20.85
N TYR A 111 1.82 -14.27 21.30
CA TYR A 111 2.14 -13.02 21.98
C TYR A 111 2.23 -13.16 23.51
N GLY A 112 2.24 -14.38 24.04
CA GLY A 112 2.42 -14.63 25.46
C GLY A 112 3.71 -14.01 26.00
N GLY A 113 3.61 -13.30 27.13
CA GLY A 113 4.76 -12.60 27.74
C GLY A 113 5.12 -11.25 27.09
N ILE A 114 4.38 -10.82 26.06
CA ILE A 114 4.55 -9.50 25.44
C ILE A 114 3.54 -8.52 26.05
N SER A 115 4.02 -7.34 26.47
CA SER A 115 3.14 -6.23 26.85
C SER A 115 2.29 -5.77 25.66
N TRP A 116 0.98 -5.58 25.87
CA TRP A 116 0.01 -5.21 24.82
C TRP A 116 -0.05 -6.23 23.66
N PRO A 117 -0.44 -7.49 23.92
CA PRO A 117 -0.31 -8.62 22.99
C PRO A 117 -1.34 -8.63 21.83
N ASN A 118 -1.68 -7.47 21.28
CA ASN A 118 -2.71 -7.30 20.25
C ASN A 118 -2.16 -7.42 18.81
N GLY A 119 -1.08 -8.18 18.60
CA GLY A 119 -0.62 -8.48 17.24
C GLY A 119 0.55 -7.63 16.74
N THR A 120 0.66 -7.64 15.41
CA THR A 120 1.84 -7.22 14.62
C THR A 120 2.14 -5.74 14.78
N ARG A 121 3.41 -5.34 14.81
CA ARG A 121 3.81 -3.94 15.02
C ARG A 121 4.70 -3.38 13.92
N ALA A 122 5.54 -4.20 13.31
CA ALA A 122 6.44 -3.76 12.24
C ALA A 122 5.68 -3.49 10.94
N THR A 123 5.97 -2.37 10.29
CA THR A 123 5.59 -2.14 8.89
C THR A 123 6.36 -3.11 7.99
N PRO A 124 5.70 -3.84 7.08
CA PRO A 124 6.39 -4.67 6.09
C PRO A 124 7.40 -3.87 5.29
N THR A 125 8.51 -4.50 4.89
CA THR A 125 9.47 -3.92 3.94
C THR A 125 9.32 -4.63 2.61
N VAL A 126 9.13 -3.87 1.54
CA VAL A 126 9.07 -4.37 0.17
C VAL A 126 10.35 -4.01 -0.55
N ASP A 127 11.04 -5.00 -1.10
CA ASP A 127 12.24 -4.82 -1.92
C ASP A 127 12.13 -5.69 -3.18
N GLY A 128 11.97 -5.03 -4.33
CA GLY A 128 11.69 -5.69 -5.60
C GLY A 128 10.41 -6.53 -5.56
N ASP A 129 10.56 -7.84 -5.74
CA ASP A 129 9.48 -8.83 -5.75
C ASP A 129 9.28 -9.53 -4.40
N ARG A 130 9.94 -9.05 -3.34
CA ARG A 130 9.94 -9.66 -2.01
C ARG A 130 9.30 -8.77 -0.96
N VAL A 131 8.60 -9.42 -0.03
CA VAL A 131 8.03 -8.80 1.17
C VAL A 131 8.72 -9.42 2.39
N TYR A 132 9.25 -8.58 3.26
CA TYR A 132 9.86 -8.97 4.53
C TYR A 132 9.01 -8.49 5.69
N VAL A 133 8.79 -9.38 6.64
CA VAL A 133 7.92 -9.24 7.81
C VAL A 133 8.61 -9.83 9.04
N GLN A 134 8.16 -9.43 10.23
CA GLN A 134 8.69 -9.92 11.52
C GLN A 134 8.15 -11.29 11.90
#